data_AF-A0A1X2GGC0-F1
#
_entry.id   AF-A0A1X2GGC0-F1
#
_cell.length_a   1.000
_cell.length_b   1.000
_cell.length_c   1.000
_cell.angle_alpha   90.00
_cell.angle_beta   90.00
_cell.angle_gamma   90.00
#
_symmetry.space_group_name_H-M   'P 1'
#
loop_
_entity.id
_entity.type
_entity.pdbx_description
1 polymer ?
#
loop_
_entity_poly.entity_id
_entity_poly.type
_entity_poly.pdbx_seq_one_letter_code
_entity_poly.pdbx_strand_id
1 'polypeptide(L)'
;MFQIILREGITGGFVGPTLRQMVEIRGDDTGASIVHANLKPESKTEYTSQVGTLAADQVQTLVSSLVEQLKSLPTEHPTGSEDIYGLDTSIGFFSDDFQWQNGGPEGCSHGTSSNKATDQQKQTFGLLAKTLVQLGEQNALQNSN
;
A
#
# COMPACT_ATOMS: atom_id res chain seq x y z
N MET A 1 16.42 -8.47 -0.03
CA MET A 1 15.00 -8.86 0.06
C MET A 1 14.18 -7.62 0.37
N PHE A 2 12.95 -7.52 -0.14
CA PHE A 2 12.05 -6.40 0.14
C PHE A 2 10.59 -6.87 0.24
N GLN A 3 9.76 -6.01 0.82
CA GLN A 3 8.31 -6.17 0.89
C GLN A 3 7.63 -4.83 0.59
N ILE A 4 6.60 -4.86 -0.25
CA ILE A 4 5.71 -3.75 -0.54
C ILE A 4 4.30 -4.18 -0.13
N ILE A 5 3.59 -3.34 0.61
CA ILE A 5 2.21 -3.57 1.00
C ILE A 5 1.41 -2.31 0.67
N LEU A 6 0.37 -2.45 -0.14
CA LEU A 6 -0.68 -1.45 -0.30
C LEU A 6 -1.96 -1.95 0.36
N ARG A 7 -2.64 -1.08 1.09
CA ARG A 7 -3.95 -1.35 1.70
C ARG A 7 -4.89 -0.18 1.49
N GLU A 8 -6.10 -0.45 1.02
CA GLU A 8 -7.20 0.54 0.98
C GLU A 8 -8.22 0.23 2.07
N GLY A 9 -8.85 1.25 2.66
CA GLY A 9 -9.78 1.07 3.77
C GLY A 9 -9.13 1.14 5.15
N ILE A 10 -8.10 1.96 5.32
CA ILE A 10 -7.29 2.04 6.55
C ILE A 10 -7.88 2.96 7.62
N THR A 11 -8.84 3.80 7.25
CA THR A 11 -9.53 4.71 8.17
C THR A 11 -10.80 4.08 8.69
N GLY A 12 -11.12 4.36 9.94
CA GLY A 12 -12.34 3.92 10.60
C GLY A 12 -12.85 4.97 11.58
N GLY A 13 -13.95 4.68 12.25
CA GLY A 13 -14.49 5.51 13.32
C GLY A 13 -14.78 4.66 14.55
N PHE A 14 -16.02 4.72 15.04
CA PHE A 14 -16.45 3.81 16.11
C PHE A 14 -16.34 2.34 15.70
N VAL A 15 -16.64 2.04 14.44
CA VAL A 15 -16.32 0.76 13.81
C VAL A 15 -14.93 0.90 13.20
N GLY A 16 -14.05 -0.05 13.50
CA GLY A 16 -12.69 -0.08 12.97
C GLY A 16 -12.63 -0.13 11.43
N PRO A 17 -11.42 0.04 10.86
CA PRO A 17 -11.23 0.06 9.43
C PRO A 17 -11.72 -1.23 8.77
N THR A 18 -12.29 -1.10 7.58
CA THR A 18 -12.66 -2.24 6.72
C THR A 18 -11.77 -2.20 5.49
N LEU A 19 -10.77 -3.08 5.46
CA LEU A 19 -9.87 -3.17 4.31
C LEU A 19 -10.67 -3.57 3.06
N ARG A 20 -10.56 -2.79 2.00
CA ARG A 20 -11.28 -3.00 0.75
C ARG A 20 -10.43 -3.76 -0.26
N GLN A 21 -9.13 -3.46 -0.26
CA GLN A 21 -8.17 -4.00 -1.19
C GLN A 21 -6.78 -4.09 -0.57
N MET A 22 -6.03 -5.10 -0.97
CA MET A 22 -4.63 -5.26 -0.62
C MET A 22 -3.82 -5.70 -1.83
N VAL A 23 -2.64 -5.08 -2.01
CA VAL A 23 -1.60 -5.61 -2.89
C VAL A 23 -0.36 -5.85 -2.05
N GLU A 24 0.17 -7.07 -2.09
CA GLU A 24 1.40 -7.43 -1.40
C GLU A 24 2.41 -7.96 -2.41
N ILE A 25 3.62 -7.39 -2.42
CA ILE A 25 4.72 -7.80 -3.28
C ILE A 25 5.90 -8.17 -2.39
N ARG A 26 6.43 -9.39 -2.53
CA ARG A 26 7.61 -9.86 -1.80
C ARG A 26 8.63 -10.39 -2.78
N GLY A 27 9.88 -9.95 -2.66
CA GLY A 27 10.90 -10.36 -3.61
C GLY A 27 12.32 -9.96 -3.25
N ASP A 28 13.20 -10.17 -4.21
CA ASP A 28 14.61 -9.84 -4.18
C ASP A 28 15.10 -9.45 -5.59
N ASP A 29 16.40 -9.52 -5.84
CA ASP A 29 17.03 -9.19 -7.11
C ASP A 29 16.76 -10.21 -8.24
N THR A 30 16.15 -11.35 -7.92
CA THR A 30 15.83 -12.41 -8.89
C THR A 30 14.37 -12.38 -9.36
N GLY A 31 13.49 -11.69 -8.64
CA GLY A 31 12.06 -11.59 -8.96
C GLY A 31 11.21 -11.35 -7.72
N ALA A 32 9.89 -11.35 -7.90
CA ALA A 32 8.94 -11.18 -6.80
C ALA A 32 7.65 -11.97 -7.01
N SER A 33 7.01 -12.36 -5.92
CA SER A 33 5.61 -12.77 -5.92
C SER A 33 4.72 -11.56 -5.63
N ILE A 34 3.53 -11.56 -6.24
CA ILE A 34 2.50 -10.55 -6.01
C ILE A 34 1.19 -11.23 -5.62
N VAL A 35 0.54 -10.72 -4.59
CA VAL A 35 -0.80 -11.12 -4.17
C VAL A 35 -1.70 -9.89 -4.25
N HIS A 36 -2.82 -10.01 -4.95
CA HIS A 36 -3.86 -8.98 -4.99
C HIS A 36 -5.14 -9.56 -4.40
N ALA A 37 -5.61 -8.98 -3.30
CA ALA A 37 -6.83 -9.37 -2.62
C ALA A 37 -7.85 -8.23 -2.63
N ASN A 38 -9.11 -8.55 -2.92
CA ASN A 38 -10.23 -7.61 -2.92
C ASN A 38 -11.34 -8.15 -2.02
N LEU A 39 -11.94 -7.29 -1.21
CA LEU A 39 -13.08 -7.67 -0.37
C LEU A 39 -14.24 -8.10 -1.28
N LYS A 40 -14.84 -9.26 -0.98
CA LYS A 40 -16.02 -9.73 -1.73
C LYS A 40 -17.16 -8.73 -1.57
N PRO A 41 -17.95 -8.47 -2.63
CA PRO A 41 -19.18 -7.71 -2.50
C PRO A 41 -20.03 -8.29 -1.35
N GLU A 42 -20.62 -7.39 -0.56
CA GLU A 42 -21.51 -7.72 0.58
C GLU A 42 -20.83 -8.43 1.79
N SER A 43 -19.53 -8.74 1.72
CA SER A 43 -18.78 -9.27 2.86
C SER A 43 -18.09 -8.16 3.65
N LYS A 44 -17.77 -8.45 4.92
CA LYS A 44 -16.88 -7.62 5.76
C LYS A 44 -15.53 -8.27 6.05
N THR A 45 -15.37 -9.54 5.69
CA THR A 45 -14.23 -10.36 6.13
C THR A 45 -13.70 -11.30 5.07
N GLU A 46 -14.44 -11.56 4.00
CA GLU A 46 -14.02 -12.49 2.94
C GLU A 46 -13.45 -11.75 1.74
N TYR A 47 -12.33 -12.26 1.22
CA TYR A 47 -11.63 -11.68 0.08
C TYR A 47 -11.54 -12.68 -1.06
N THR A 48 -11.52 -12.18 -2.29
CA THR A 48 -10.99 -12.91 -3.45
C THR A 48 -9.52 -12.53 -3.62
N SER A 49 -8.66 -13.52 -3.75
CA SER A 49 -7.22 -13.31 -3.93
C SER A 49 -6.74 -13.92 -5.24
N GLN A 50 -5.82 -13.21 -5.89
CA GLN A 50 -5.12 -13.66 -7.07
C GLN A 50 -3.62 -13.55 -6.81
N VAL A 51 -2.84 -14.42 -7.46
CA VAL A 51 -1.39 -14.51 -7.24
C VAL A 51 -0.69 -14.44 -8.59
N GLY A 52 0.46 -13.77 -8.61
CA GLY A 52 1.29 -13.61 -9.79
C GLY A 52 2.77 -13.56 -9.44
N THR A 53 3.59 -13.31 -10.46
CA THR A 53 5.03 -13.13 -10.33
C THR A 53 5.50 -11.96 -11.18
N LEU A 54 6.57 -11.30 -10.74
CA LEU A 54 7.29 -10.26 -11.48
C LEU A 54 8.70 -10.74 -11.81
N ALA A 55 9.15 -10.46 -13.03
CA ALA A 55 10.52 -10.71 -13.45
C ALA A 55 11.51 -9.73 -12.79
N ALA A 56 12.79 -10.10 -12.73
CA ALA A 56 13.84 -9.32 -12.07
C ALA A 56 13.95 -7.87 -12.56
N ASP A 57 13.84 -7.63 -13.87
CA ASP A 57 13.91 -6.31 -14.49
C ASP A 57 12.73 -5.41 -14.10
N GLN A 58 11.52 -5.99 -14.03
CA GLN A 58 10.31 -5.32 -13.55
C GLN A 58 10.45 -4.94 -12.07
N VAL A 59 10.99 -5.86 -11.26
CA VAL A 59 11.24 -5.63 -9.84
C VAL A 59 12.23 -4.51 -9.62
N GLN A 60 13.37 -4.52 -10.32
CA GLN A 60 14.41 -3.50 -10.15
C GLN A 60 13.89 -2.10 -10.51
N THR A 61 13.11 -2.01 -11.60
CA THR A 61 12.49 -0.75 -12.03
C THR A 61 11.46 -0.26 -11.01
N LEU A 62 10.58 -1.15 -10.53
CA LEU A 62 9.56 -0.84 -9.54
C LEU A 62 10.17 -0.35 -8.23
N VAL A 63 11.10 -1.11 -7.66
CA VAL A 63 11.72 -0.81 -6.36
C VAL A 63 12.48 0.51 -6.42
N SER A 64 13.31 0.70 -7.45
CA SER A 64 14.10 1.94 -7.58
C SER A 64 13.21 3.17 -7.70
N SER A 65 12.17 3.11 -8.55
CA SER A 65 11.23 4.22 -8.74
C SER A 65 10.40 4.50 -7.50
N LEU A 66 9.93 3.45 -6.81
CA LEU A 66 9.12 3.58 -5.61
C LEU A 66 9.93 4.20 -4.46
N VAL A 67 11.14 3.69 -4.20
CA VAL A 67 12.01 4.19 -3.12
C VAL A 67 12.37 5.66 -3.32
N GLU A 68 12.74 6.06 -4.55
CA GLU A 68 13.06 7.46 -4.84
C GLU A 68 11.87 8.39 -4.59
N GLN A 69 10.65 7.98 -4.97
CA GLN A 69 9.46 8.79 -4.70
C GLN A 69 9.10 8.81 -3.22
N LEU A 70 9.14 7.67 -2.51
CA LEU A 70 8.81 7.57 -1.09
C LEU A 70 9.75 8.42 -0.20
N LYS A 71 11.03 8.54 -0.55
CA LYS A 71 11.97 9.43 0.18
C LYS A 71 11.53 10.89 0.20
N SER A 72 10.75 11.34 -0.79
CA SER A 72 10.26 12.72 -0.88
C SER A 72 8.91 12.94 -0.18
N LEU A 73 8.28 11.86 0.28
CA LEU A 73 6.95 11.85 0.86
C LEU A 73 7.02 11.83 2.39
N PRO A 74 6.28 12.72 3.09
CA PRO A 74 6.25 12.72 4.54
C PRO A 74 5.49 11.50 5.08
N THR A 75 5.81 11.09 6.30
CA THR A 75 4.95 10.20 7.09
C THR A 75 4.29 10.99 8.19
N GLU A 76 3.15 10.52 8.67
CA GLU A 76 2.45 11.13 9.79
C GLU A 76 3.27 11.03 11.08
N HIS A 77 3.15 12.04 11.94
CA HIS A 77 3.76 12.04 13.26
C HIS A 77 2.80 12.62 14.30
N PRO A 78 2.40 11.86 15.34
CA PRO A 78 2.78 10.46 15.61
C PRO A 78 2.33 9.48 14.52
N THR A 79 3.00 8.34 14.39
CA THR A 79 2.62 7.27 13.45
C THR A 79 1.19 6.80 13.72
N GLY A 80 0.40 6.59 12.66
CA GLY A 80 -1.02 6.22 12.74
C GLY A 80 -1.95 7.32 13.24
N SER A 81 -1.47 8.55 13.44
CA SER A 81 -2.31 9.63 13.99
C SER A 81 -3.36 10.15 13.01
N GLU A 82 -3.04 10.18 11.71
CA GLU A 82 -3.86 10.81 10.68
C GLU A 82 -3.51 10.23 9.31
N ASP A 83 -4.52 10.01 8.46
CA ASP A 83 -4.30 9.82 7.03
C ASP A 83 -3.98 11.18 6.39
N ILE A 84 -2.70 11.55 6.42
CA ILE A 84 -2.23 12.85 5.90
C ILE A 84 -2.38 12.99 4.38
N TYR A 85 -2.64 11.88 3.68
CA TYR A 85 -2.89 11.84 2.25
C TYR A 85 -4.38 11.97 1.92
N GLY A 86 -5.26 11.58 2.83
CA GLY A 86 -6.71 11.68 2.70
C GLY A 86 -7.28 10.76 1.62
N LEU A 87 -6.58 9.66 1.33
CA LEU A 87 -6.96 8.70 0.28
C LEU A 87 -7.48 7.37 0.85
N ASP A 88 -7.58 7.26 2.18
CA ASP A 88 -7.95 6.02 2.86
C ASP A 88 -7.07 4.84 2.41
N THR A 89 -5.78 5.11 2.19
CA THR A 89 -4.81 4.20 1.59
C THR A 89 -3.47 4.25 2.33
N SER A 90 -2.89 3.09 2.60
CA SER A 90 -1.55 2.93 3.16
C SER A 90 -0.64 2.27 2.14
N ILE A 91 0.59 2.77 2.03
CA ILE A 91 1.72 2.10 1.39
C ILE A 91 2.76 1.85 2.47
N GLY A 92 3.28 0.62 2.50
CA GLY A 92 4.45 0.21 3.28
C GLY A 92 5.52 -0.35 2.35
N PHE A 93 6.75 0.10 2.55
CA PHE A 93 7.94 -0.44 1.90
C PHE A 93 8.95 -0.82 2.98
N PHE A 94 9.47 -2.05 2.91
CA PHE A 94 10.41 -2.58 3.87
C PHE A 94 11.55 -3.30 3.15
N SER A 95 12.77 -2.90 3.47
CA SER A 95 14.02 -3.55 3.07
C SER A 95 15.06 -3.31 4.17
N ASP A 96 16.24 -3.90 4.01
CA ASP A 96 17.35 -3.73 4.96
C ASP A 96 17.86 -2.26 4.97
N ASP A 97 17.85 -1.58 3.82
CA ASP A 97 18.43 -0.25 3.65
C ASP A 97 17.41 0.90 3.78
N PHE A 98 16.12 0.61 3.58
CA PHE A 98 15.07 1.62 3.57
C PHE A 98 13.74 1.06 4.06
N GLN A 99 13.11 1.81 4.97
CA GLN A 99 11.78 1.54 5.47
C GLN A 99 10.94 2.81 5.40
N TRP A 100 9.71 2.68 4.92
CA TRP A 100 8.76 3.78 4.83
C TRP A 100 7.36 3.22 4.95
N GLN A 101 6.51 3.84 5.75
CA GLN A 101 5.11 3.47 5.85
C GLN A 101 4.29 4.69 6.27
N ASN A 102 3.15 4.90 5.62
CA ASN A 102 2.10 5.78 6.14
C ASN A 102 0.95 4.96 6.75
N GLY A 103 0.25 5.59 7.68
CA GLY A 103 -0.93 5.03 8.33
C GLY A 103 -2.13 5.96 8.31
N GLY A 104 -3.11 5.60 9.11
CA GLY A 104 -4.30 6.37 9.39
C GLY A 104 -4.79 6.05 10.81
N PRO A 105 -5.73 6.84 11.33
CA PRO A 105 -6.28 6.61 12.66
C PRO A 105 -7.09 5.32 12.69
N GLU A 106 -6.77 4.44 13.63
CA GLU A 106 -7.54 3.24 13.92
C GLU A 106 -8.37 3.44 15.21
N GLY A 107 -9.64 3.06 15.17
CA GLY A 107 -10.55 3.14 16.32
C GLY A 107 -10.91 4.57 16.75
N CYS A 108 -11.22 4.77 18.04
CA CYS A 108 -11.67 6.07 18.55
C CYS A 108 -10.54 7.10 18.70
N SER A 109 -9.27 6.71 18.55
CA SER A 109 -8.14 7.63 18.63
C SER A 109 -7.98 8.38 17.31
N HIS A 110 -8.55 9.58 17.25
CA HIS A 110 -8.26 10.54 16.19
C HIS A 110 -7.15 11.46 16.68
N GLY A 111 -5.98 11.36 16.06
CA GLY A 111 -4.87 12.28 16.29
C GLY A 111 -4.83 13.36 15.21
N THR A 112 -3.93 14.31 15.38
CA THR A 112 -3.53 15.21 14.29
C THR A 112 -2.03 15.05 14.12
N SER A 113 -1.61 14.81 12.88
CA SER A 113 -0.20 14.76 12.54
C SER A 113 0.40 16.16 12.54
N SER A 114 1.59 16.30 13.14
CA SER A 114 2.41 17.51 13.01
C SER A 114 2.97 17.67 11.59
N ASN A 115 3.03 16.58 10.83
CA ASN A 115 3.44 16.56 9.42
C ASN A 115 2.21 16.54 8.52
N LYS A 116 2.20 17.35 7.45
CA LYS A 116 1.12 17.37 6.47
C LYS A 116 1.71 17.19 5.06
N ALA A 117 1.05 16.37 4.25
CA ALA A 117 1.38 16.29 2.83
C ALA A 117 0.86 17.52 2.09
N THR A 118 1.68 18.07 1.19
CA THR A 118 1.24 19.08 0.23
C THR A 118 0.34 18.46 -0.85
N ASP A 119 -0.40 19.27 -1.60
CA ASP A 119 -1.25 18.76 -2.67
C ASP A 119 -0.46 18.00 -3.74
N GLN A 120 0.75 18.46 -4.06
CA GLN A 120 1.65 17.75 -4.98
C GLN A 120 2.07 16.39 -4.42
N GLN A 121 2.40 16.31 -3.13
CA GLN A 121 2.76 15.03 -2.49
C GLN A 121 1.58 14.07 -2.45
N LYS A 122 0.35 14.57 -2.24
CA LYS A 122 -0.88 13.77 -2.34
C LYS A 122 -1.11 13.20 -3.74
N GLN A 123 -0.85 14.00 -4.77
CA GLN A 123 -0.92 13.54 -6.16
C GLN A 123 0.12 12.44 -6.44
N THR A 124 1.37 12.64 -6.03
CA THR A 124 2.42 11.62 -6.14
C THR A 124 2.04 10.34 -5.43
N PHE A 125 1.58 10.43 -4.18
CA PHE A 125 1.14 9.27 -3.40
C PHE A 125 -0.03 8.53 -4.07
N GLY A 126 -1.03 9.26 -4.57
CA GLY A 126 -2.16 8.67 -5.29
C GLY A 126 -1.76 7.97 -6.59
N LEU A 127 -0.78 8.51 -7.31
CA LEU A 127 -0.22 7.84 -8.50
C LEU A 127 0.53 6.56 -8.13
N LEU A 128 1.35 6.58 -7.08
CA LEU A 128 2.04 5.39 -6.57
C LEU A 128 1.04 4.30 -6.17
N ALA A 129 0.01 4.66 -5.41
CA ALA A 129 -1.04 3.73 -5.00
C ALA A 129 -1.71 3.09 -6.21
N LYS A 130 -2.13 3.91 -7.19
CA LYS A 130 -2.74 3.43 -8.43
C LYS A 130 -1.81 2.49 -9.21
N THR A 131 -0.53 2.80 -9.30
CA THR A 131 0.45 1.94 -9.97
C THR A 131 0.56 0.57 -9.30
N LEU A 132 0.61 0.51 -7.96
CA LEU A 132 0.68 -0.76 -7.23
C LEU A 132 -0.60 -1.58 -7.40
N VAL A 133 -1.77 -0.94 -7.40
CA VAL A 133 -3.06 -1.57 -7.72
C VAL A 133 -3.05 -2.17 -9.12
N GLN A 134 -2.67 -1.39 -10.13
CA GLN A 134 -2.60 -1.85 -11.52
C GLN A 134 -1.61 -3.00 -11.71
N LEU A 135 -0.49 -2.98 -10.98
CA LEU A 135 0.48 -4.07 -10.96
C LEU A 135 -0.14 -5.36 -10.41
N GLY A 136 -0.91 -5.23 -9.32
CA GLY A 136 -1.76 -6.29 -8.78
C GLY A 136 -2.65 -6.87 -9.87
N GLU A 137 -3.53 -6.05 -10.44
CA GLU A 137 -4.52 -6.46 -11.44
C GLU A 137 -3.92 -7.15 -12.67
N GLN A 138 -2.78 -6.64 -13.18
CA GLN A 138 -2.16 -7.14 -14.41
C GLN A 138 -1.45 -8.49 -14.22
N ASN A 139 -0.91 -8.75 -13.03
CA ASN A 139 -0.10 -9.94 -12.77
C ASN A 139 -0.85 -11.00 -11.96
N ALA A 140 -1.98 -10.62 -11.36
CA ALA A 140 -2.95 -11.47 -10.70
C ALA A 140 -3.68 -12.38 -11.70
N LEU A 141 -3.07 -13.51 -12.07
CA LEU A 141 -3.79 -14.57 -12.77
C LEU A 141 -4.77 -15.22 -11.78
N GLN A 142 -6.03 -15.44 -12.19
CA GLN A 142 -6.96 -16.24 -11.39
C GLN A 142 -6.39 -17.65 -11.26
N ASN A 143 -6.05 -18.06 -10.04
CA ASN A 143 -5.99 -19.49 -9.73
C ASN A 143 -7.45 -19.98 -9.66
N SER A 144 -7.99 -20.41 -10.81
CA SER A 144 -9.17 -21.26 -10.83
C SER A 144 -8.77 -22.60 -10.21
N ASN A 145 -9.11 -22.81 -8.93
CA ASN A 145 -9.21 -24.15 -8.36
C ASN A 145 -10.45 -24.84 -8.92
#